data_AF-A0A9D6QEA5-F1
#
_entry.id   AF-A0A9D6QEA5-F1
#
_cell.length_a   1.000
_cell.length_b   1.000
_cell.length_c   1.000
_cell.angle_alpha   90.00
_cell.angle_beta   90.00
_cell.angle_gamma   90.00
#
_symmetry.space_group_name_H-M   'P 1'
#
loop_
_entity.id
_entity.type
_entity.pdbx_description
1 polymer ?
#
loop_
_entity_poly.entity_id
_entity_poly.type
_entity_poly.pdbx_seq_one_letter_code
_entity_poly.pdbx_strand_id
1 'polypeptide(L)'
;MRFGLIVCAVVLALGACTRIGSTRPSSVAEVAGCEATATGEWRASPQAIYQVQASSAGPDCTHAVATIAVRDSSGKVLWADAAASEHLMTLAPARDLPAMQRALAEWIDSNNHTIATSSALPDWPQGADGPQNGEFPFYPEQELDHDAYMALRTANVPVFCYVQGMESEACVALHDGQMTKIGVQTFPG
;
A
#
# COMPACT_ATOMS: atom_id res chain seq x y z
N MET A 1 92.80 30.34 -1.80
CA MET A 1 91.86 31.32 -1.21
C MET A 1 90.46 30.77 -1.46
N ARG A 2 89.47 30.74 -0.59
CA ARG A 2 89.27 31.01 0.84
C ARG A 2 87.82 30.50 1.09
N PHE A 3 87.59 29.87 2.25
CA PHE A 3 86.36 29.79 3.04
C PHE A 3 84.99 30.20 2.45
N GLY A 4 83.96 29.40 2.76
CA GLY A 4 82.61 29.95 2.98
C GLY A 4 81.46 28.94 3.01
N LEU A 5 81.15 28.39 4.19
CA LEU A 5 79.79 27.90 4.53
C LEU A 5 78.76 29.02 4.32
N ILE A 6 77.51 28.66 3.97
CA ILE A 6 76.29 29.17 4.62
C ILE A 6 75.20 28.09 4.55
N VAL A 7 74.78 27.66 5.73
CA VAL A 7 73.52 26.98 6.03
C VAL A 7 72.43 28.04 6.11
N CYS A 8 71.29 27.87 5.44
CA CYS A 8 70.07 28.58 5.78
C CYS A 8 68.88 27.63 5.76
N ALA A 9 68.12 27.69 6.84
CA ALA A 9 67.13 26.75 7.30
C ALA A 9 65.70 27.30 7.09
N VAL A 10 64.71 26.40 7.09
CA VAL A 10 63.28 26.62 7.47
C VAL A 10 62.48 27.44 6.42
N VAL A 11 61.29 27.02 5.94
CA VAL A 11 60.00 26.93 6.65
C VAL A 11 59.13 25.84 5.99
N LEU A 12 58.75 24.81 6.76
CA LEU A 12 57.61 23.94 6.46
C LEU A 12 56.33 24.71 6.79
N ALA A 13 55.65 25.24 5.77
CA ALA A 13 54.32 25.81 5.92
C ALA A 13 53.32 24.66 6.14
N LEU A 14 52.93 24.46 7.41
CA LEU A 14 51.74 23.69 7.77
C LEU A 14 50.53 24.37 7.14
N GLY A 15 50.04 23.81 6.03
CA GLY A 15 48.77 24.18 5.42
C GLY A 15 47.63 23.85 6.39
N ALA A 16 47.26 24.82 7.21
CA ALA A 16 46.02 24.81 7.95
C ALA A 16 44.87 24.84 6.94
N CYS A 17 44.27 23.68 6.69
CA CYS A 17 42.94 23.60 6.09
C CYS A 17 41.95 24.19 7.11
N THR A 18 41.81 25.50 7.09
CA THR A 18 40.72 26.22 7.74
C THR A 18 39.44 25.70 7.10
N ARG A 19 38.78 24.76 7.78
CA ARG A 19 37.41 24.38 7.42
C ARG A 19 36.58 25.64 7.64
N ILE A 20 36.27 26.33 6.54
CA ILE A 20 35.20 27.31 6.51
C ILE A 20 33.97 26.56 6.99
N GLY A 21 33.58 26.85 8.23
CA GLY A 21 32.35 26.38 8.82
C GLY A 21 31.23 26.87 7.92
N SER A 22 30.72 25.96 7.08
CA SER A 22 29.42 26.14 6.47
C SER A 22 28.41 25.91 7.59
N THR A 23 28.13 26.97 8.35
CA THR A 23 26.89 27.08 9.09
C THR A 23 25.77 27.17 8.05
N ARG A 24 25.41 26.01 7.49
CA ARG A 24 24.16 25.84 6.78
C ARG A 24 23.08 26.24 7.78
N PRO A 25 22.22 27.23 7.49
CA PRO A 25 21.06 27.45 8.33
C PRO A 25 20.27 26.14 8.36
N SER A 26 20.29 25.46 9.51
CA SER A 26 19.40 24.36 9.83
C SER A 26 18.02 24.93 10.09
N SER A 27 17.31 25.28 9.02
CA SER A 27 15.86 25.46 9.01
C SER A 27 15.38 25.74 7.59
N VAL A 28 15.33 24.69 6.78
CA VAL A 28 14.12 24.51 5.98
C VAL A 28 13.19 23.77 6.92
N ALA A 29 12.00 24.34 7.18
CA ALA A 29 10.93 23.58 7.82
C ALA A 29 10.88 22.20 7.14
N GLU A 30 10.93 21.13 7.93
CA GLU A 30 10.58 19.81 7.44
C GLU A 30 9.19 19.98 6.84
N VAL A 31 9.09 19.92 5.50
CA VAL A 31 7.78 19.76 4.87
C VAL A 31 7.34 18.42 5.38
N ALA A 32 6.52 18.42 6.43
CA ALA A 32 6.03 17.20 7.07
C ALA A 32 5.04 16.56 6.09
N GLY A 33 5.58 15.86 5.10
CA GLY A 33 4.82 15.06 4.16
C GLY A 33 4.18 13.87 4.86
N CYS A 34 3.26 13.21 4.18
CA CYS A 34 2.60 12.03 4.71
C CYS A 34 3.28 10.74 4.25
N GLU A 35 4.51 10.51 4.71
CA GLU A 35 5.28 9.30 4.41
C GLU A 35 5.07 8.26 5.51
N ALA A 36 3.94 7.56 5.48
CA ALA A 36 3.64 6.46 6.41
C ALA A 36 3.57 5.12 5.67
N THR A 37 3.91 4.04 6.38
CA THR A 37 3.84 2.66 5.87
C THR A 37 3.28 1.72 6.91
N ALA A 38 2.56 0.69 6.46
CA ALA A 38 2.15 -0.44 7.27
C ALA A 38 2.38 -1.75 6.50
N THR A 39 2.65 -2.83 7.23
CA THR A 39 2.86 -4.17 6.69
C THR A 39 2.10 -5.18 7.53
N GLY A 40 1.43 -6.12 6.88
CA GLY A 40 0.69 -7.21 7.49
C GLY A 40 0.82 -8.49 6.66
N GLU A 41 0.16 -9.54 7.13
CA GLU A 41 0.07 -10.82 6.43
C GLU A 41 -1.37 -11.09 6.03
N TRP A 42 -1.57 -11.57 4.80
CA TRP A 42 -2.83 -12.18 4.37
C TRP A 42 -2.64 -13.69 4.24
N ARG A 43 -3.42 -14.44 5.01
CA ARG A 43 -3.36 -15.91 5.04
C ARG A 43 -4.46 -16.48 4.15
N ALA A 44 -4.16 -16.62 2.86
CA ALA A 44 -5.07 -17.20 1.88
C ALA A 44 -5.37 -18.69 2.15
N SER A 45 -4.41 -19.40 2.74
CA SER A 45 -4.58 -20.77 3.26
C SER A 45 -3.53 -21.06 4.35
N PRO A 46 -3.59 -22.21 5.05
CA PRO A 46 -2.56 -22.56 6.04
C PRO A 46 -1.14 -22.62 5.45
N GLN A 47 -1.00 -22.87 4.14
CA GLN A 47 0.29 -22.97 3.43
C GLN A 47 0.59 -21.78 2.52
N ALA A 48 -0.38 -20.88 2.30
CA ALA A 48 -0.23 -19.72 1.43
C ALA A 48 -0.40 -18.42 2.23
N ILE A 49 0.73 -17.80 2.60
CA ILE A 49 0.80 -16.54 3.32
C ILE A 49 1.44 -15.51 2.39
N TYR A 50 0.77 -14.37 2.23
CA TYR A 50 1.20 -13.25 1.41
C TYR A 50 1.50 -12.05 2.28
N GLN A 51 2.45 -11.22 1.85
CA GLN A 51 2.70 -9.94 2.49
C GLN A 51 1.75 -8.91 1.92
N VAL A 52 1.04 -8.18 2.78
CA VAL A 52 0.26 -7.01 2.41
C VAL A 52 1.01 -5.78 2.92
N GLN A 53 1.24 -4.81 2.05
CA GLN A 53 1.89 -3.56 2.39
C GLN A 53 0.99 -2.41 1.96
N ALA A 54 0.88 -1.39 2.81
CA ALA A 54 0.34 -0.12 2.40
C ALA A 54 1.32 1.02 2.70
N SER A 55 1.28 2.04 1.87
CA SER A 55 2.06 3.25 2.02
C SER A 55 1.22 4.47 1.68
N SER A 56 1.60 5.61 2.23
CA SER A 56 1.09 6.92 1.84
C SER A 56 2.26 7.81 1.46
N ALA A 57 2.02 8.73 0.53
CA ALA A 57 2.96 9.79 0.16
C ALA A 57 2.18 11.03 -0.27
N GLY A 58 2.63 12.22 0.12
CA GLY A 58 1.97 13.48 -0.22
C GLY A 58 2.49 14.68 0.55
N PRO A 59 2.09 15.90 0.17
CA PRO A 59 2.54 17.12 0.84
C PRO A 59 2.05 17.23 2.29
N ASP A 60 0.93 16.57 2.61
CA ASP A 60 0.37 16.37 3.95
C ASP A 60 -0.56 15.14 3.92
N CYS A 61 -1.10 14.72 5.08
CA CYS A 61 -1.94 13.51 5.16
C CYS A 61 -3.37 13.68 4.65
N THR A 62 -3.82 14.93 4.44
CA THR A 62 -5.10 15.19 3.77
C THR A 62 -4.99 14.96 2.28
N HIS A 63 -3.88 15.34 1.66
CA HIS A 63 -3.65 15.26 0.22
C HIS A 63 -2.68 14.13 -0.15
N ALA A 64 -2.65 13.06 0.63
CA ALA A 64 -1.79 11.91 0.36
C ALA A 64 -2.41 10.98 -0.68
N VAL A 65 -1.56 10.33 -1.45
CA VAL A 65 -1.93 9.13 -2.22
C VAL A 65 -1.56 7.93 -1.38
N ALA A 66 -2.53 7.06 -1.12
CA ALA A 66 -2.31 5.77 -0.50
C ALA A 66 -2.16 4.70 -1.58
N THR A 67 -1.27 3.73 -1.33
CA THR A 67 -1.05 2.57 -2.18
C THR A 67 -1.17 1.33 -1.31
N ILE A 68 -1.82 0.29 -1.83
CA ILE A 68 -1.86 -1.05 -1.25
C ILE A 68 -1.22 -2.04 -2.24
N ALA A 69 -0.47 -3.01 -1.73
CA ALA A 69 0.14 -4.06 -2.53
C ALA A 69 0.11 -5.41 -1.81
N VAL A 70 -0.19 -6.47 -2.54
CA VAL A 70 -0.06 -7.86 -2.09
C VAL A 70 1.11 -8.51 -2.83
N ARG A 71 2.01 -9.14 -2.08
CA ARG A 71 3.24 -9.75 -2.59
C ARG A 71 3.36 -11.21 -2.18
N ASP A 72 3.92 -12.03 -3.06
CA ASP A 72 4.32 -13.39 -2.72
C ASP A 72 5.63 -13.42 -1.93
N SER A 73 6.05 -14.63 -1.52
CA SER A 73 7.26 -14.84 -0.71
C SER A 73 8.57 -14.47 -1.42
N SER A 74 8.57 -14.29 -2.75
CA SER A 74 9.72 -13.79 -3.51
C SER A 74 9.76 -12.25 -3.56
N GLY A 75 8.71 -11.59 -3.09
CA GLY A 75 8.53 -10.14 -3.15
C GLY A 75 7.86 -9.64 -4.44
N LYS A 76 7.48 -10.56 -5.35
CA LYS A 76 6.74 -10.22 -6.57
C LYS A 76 5.37 -9.66 -6.21
N VAL A 77 5.02 -8.52 -6.81
CA VAL A 77 3.69 -7.92 -6.69
C VAL A 77 2.70 -8.79 -7.44
N LEU A 78 1.65 -9.25 -6.74
CA LEU A 78 0.52 -9.95 -7.33
C LEU A 78 -0.66 -9.02 -7.56
N TRP A 79 -0.85 -8.06 -6.65
CA TRP A 79 -1.88 -7.03 -6.73
C TRP A 79 -1.31 -5.71 -6.23
N ALA A 80 -1.71 -4.61 -6.87
CA ALA A 80 -1.46 -3.26 -6.36
C ALA A 80 -2.58 -2.31 -6.80
N ASP A 81 -2.91 -1.37 -5.94
CA ASP A 81 -3.90 -0.33 -6.20
C ASP A 81 -3.52 0.96 -5.46
N ALA A 82 -4.04 2.10 -5.93
CA ALA A 82 -3.77 3.40 -5.34
C ALA A 82 -4.96 4.35 -5.45
N ALA A 83 -5.19 5.14 -4.40
CA ALA A 83 -6.23 6.16 -4.37
C ALA A 83 -5.79 7.34 -3.49
N ALA A 84 -6.45 8.49 -3.67
CA ALA A 84 -6.30 9.59 -2.72
C ALA A 84 -6.80 9.14 -1.33
N SER A 85 -6.04 9.41 -0.28
CA SER A 85 -6.37 8.97 1.08
C SER A 85 -7.72 9.53 1.54
N GLU A 86 -8.09 10.73 1.11
CA GLU A 86 -9.37 11.37 1.40
C GLU A 86 -10.59 10.68 0.75
N HIS A 87 -10.38 9.78 -0.21
CA HIS A 87 -11.44 8.99 -0.85
C HIS A 87 -11.57 7.58 -0.28
N LEU A 88 -10.71 7.19 0.66
CA LEU A 88 -10.73 5.88 1.30
C LEU A 88 -11.30 6.02 2.70
N MET A 89 -12.44 5.40 2.99
CA MET A 89 -13.14 5.55 4.28
C MET A 89 -12.21 5.34 5.49
N THR A 90 -11.36 4.32 5.44
CA THR A 90 -10.41 3.98 6.51
C THR A 90 -9.33 5.05 6.71
N LEU A 91 -8.92 5.76 5.65
CA LEU A 91 -7.80 6.71 5.69
C LEU A 91 -8.25 8.18 5.77
N ALA A 92 -9.45 8.51 5.30
CA ALA A 92 -9.96 9.88 5.23
C ALA A 92 -9.94 10.66 6.57
N PRO A 93 -10.10 10.03 7.75
CA PRO A 93 -9.97 10.73 9.04
C PRO A 93 -8.53 11.02 9.46
N ALA A 94 -7.52 10.41 8.84
CA ALA A 94 -6.13 10.49 9.26
C ALA A 94 -5.45 11.77 8.75
N ARG A 95 -5.41 12.79 9.61
CA ARG A 95 -4.87 14.13 9.25
C ARG A 95 -3.43 14.37 9.70
N ASP A 96 -2.81 13.40 10.38
CA ASP A 96 -1.43 13.44 10.82
C ASP A 96 -0.73 12.08 10.60
N LEU A 97 0.60 12.09 10.65
CA LEU A 97 1.42 10.93 10.34
C LEU A 97 1.15 9.72 11.28
N PRO A 98 1.09 9.88 12.62
CA PRO A 98 0.71 8.78 13.50
C PRO A 98 -0.68 8.20 13.21
N ALA A 99 -1.67 9.04 12.90
CA ALA A 99 -3.00 8.60 12.52
C ALA A 99 -2.98 7.85 11.19
N MET A 100 -2.24 8.34 10.19
CA MET A 100 -2.13 7.69 8.89
C MET A 100 -1.50 6.31 9.02
N GLN A 101 -0.43 6.17 9.82
CA GLN A 101 0.20 4.86 10.03
C GLN A 101 -0.76 3.84 10.67
N ARG A 102 -1.60 4.26 11.63
CA ARG A 102 -2.63 3.37 12.22
C ARG A 102 -3.72 3.03 11.20
N ALA A 103 -4.20 4.02 10.46
CA ALA A 103 -5.21 3.84 9.44
C ALA A 103 -4.73 2.91 8.31
N LEU A 104 -3.46 3.02 7.87
CA LEU A 104 -2.86 2.09 6.91
C LEU A 104 -2.78 0.66 7.46
N ALA A 105 -2.47 0.50 8.76
CA ALA A 105 -2.43 -0.82 9.39
C ALA A 105 -3.82 -1.46 9.49
N GLU A 106 -4.86 -0.67 9.75
CA GLU A 106 -6.25 -1.10 9.71
C GLU A 106 -6.70 -1.43 8.28
N TRP A 107 -6.32 -0.61 7.30
CA TRP A 107 -6.72 -0.78 5.91
C TRP A 107 -6.21 -2.08 5.27
N ILE A 108 -5.03 -2.56 5.68
CA ILE A 108 -4.45 -3.83 5.23
C ILE A 108 -4.87 -5.03 6.08
N ASP A 109 -5.62 -4.83 7.16
CA ASP A 109 -6.10 -5.93 7.98
C ASP A 109 -7.22 -6.68 7.25
N SER A 110 -6.87 -7.87 6.77
CA SER A 110 -7.80 -8.73 6.02
C SER A 110 -8.59 -9.70 6.90
N ASN A 111 -8.41 -9.67 8.21
CA ASN A 111 -9.00 -10.67 9.11
C ASN A 111 -10.47 -10.43 9.44
N ASN A 112 -11.05 -9.28 9.05
CA ASN A 112 -12.40 -8.87 9.43
C ASN A 112 -13.41 -8.81 8.26
N HIS A 113 -13.15 -9.52 7.17
CA HIS A 113 -14.00 -9.47 5.97
C HIS A 113 -14.96 -10.63 5.86
N THR A 114 -16.14 -10.38 5.28
CA THR A 114 -17.21 -11.37 5.12
C THR A 114 -16.96 -12.34 3.95
N ILE A 115 -16.20 -11.93 2.94
CA ILE A 115 -15.88 -12.72 1.73
C ILE A 115 -14.42 -13.19 1.80
N ALA A 116 -14.15 -14.25 2.55
CA ALA A 116 -12.82 -14.85 2.65
C ALA A 116 -12.46 -15.76 1.45
N THR A 117 -13.48 -16.34 0.80
CA THR A 117 -13.31 -17.17 -0.39
C THR A 117 -14.40 -16.86 -1.42
N SER A 118 -14.12 -17.17 -2.68
CA SER A 118 -15.05 -16.94 -3.79
C SER A 118 -16.37 -17.72 -3.66
N SER A 119 -16.41 -18.84 -2.93
CA SER A 119 -17.68 -19.54 -2.70
C SER A 119 -18.65 -18.76 -1.79
N ALA A 120 -18.14 -17.80 -1.01
CA ALA A 120 -18.94 -16.90 -0.19
C ALA A 120 -19.58 -15.75 -0.98
N LEU A 121 -19.23 -15.57 -2.27
CA LEU A 121 -19.88 -14.57 -3.11
C LEU A 121 -21.39 -14.88 -3.27
N PRO A 122 -22.24 -13.85 -3.42
CA PRO A 122 -23.68 -14.05 -3.55
C PRO A 122 -24.06 -14.91 -4.76
N ASP A 123 -25.21 -15.58 -4.69
CA ASP A 123 -25.70 -16.36 -5.82
C ASP A 123 -26.09 -15.46 -7.00
N TRP A 124 -25.78 -15.85 -8.23
CA TRP A 124 -26.27 -15.17 -9.44
C TRP A 124 -27.20 -16.13 -10.17
N PRO A 125 -28.52 -16.00 -10.02
CA PRO A 125 -29.48 -16.87 -10.68
C PRO A 125 -29.41 -16.74 -12.20
N GLN A 126 -29.58 -17.85 -12.90
CA GLN A 126 -29.58 -17.86 -14.35
C GLN A 126 -30.66 -16.92 -14.92
N GLY A 127 -30.24 -16.03 -15.82
CA GLY A 127 -31.12 -15.06 -16.47
C GLY A 127 -31.42 -13.80 -15.65
N ALA A 128 -30.85 -13.65 -14.44
CA ALA A 128 -30.85 -12.40 -13.71
C ALA A 128 -29.76 -11.45 -14.23
N ASP A 129 -29.94 -10.15 -14.03
CA ASP A 129 -28.97 -9.13 -14.46
C ASP A 129 -27.69 -9.09 -13.60
N GLY A 130 -27.71 -9.72 -12.43
CA GLY A 130 -26.58 -9.76 -11.51
C GLY A 130 -26.82 -10.66 -10.29
N PRO A 131 -25.83 -10.76 -9.38
CA PRO A 131 -25.97 -11.50 -8.13
C PRO A 131 -27.12 -11.00 -7.26
N GLN A 132 -27.62 -11.88 -6.39
CA GLN A 132 -28.62 -11.56 -5.38
C GLN A 132 -28.03 -10.56 -4.38
N ASN A 133 -28.53 -9.33 -4.45
CA ASN A 133 -28.06 -8.26 -3.58
C ASN A 133 -28.78 -8.34 -2.23
N GLY A 134 -27.99 -8.52 -1.16
CA GLY A 134 -28.43 -8.44 0.23
C GLY A 134 -28.26 -7.02 0.80
N GLU A 135 -28.03 -6.92 2.12
CA GLU A 135 -27.72 -5.64 2.80
C GLU A 135 -26.46 -4.96 2.23
N PHE A 136 -25.50 -5.77 1.76
CA PHE A 136 -24.26 -5.33 1.13
C PHE A 136 -24.18 -5.88 -0.30
N PRO A 137 -24.75 -5.17 -1.30
CA PRO A 137 -24.71 -5.58 -2.70
C PRO A 137 -23.30 -5.85 -3.21
N PHE A 138 -23.15 -6.85 -4.08
CA PHE A 138 -21.90 -7.17 -4.75
C PHE A 138 -22.06 -6.99 -6.26
N TYR A 139 -21.17 -6.22 -6.86
CA TYR A 139 -21.14 -5.93 -8.28
C TYR A 139 -19.89 -6.60 -8.88
N PRO A 140 -20.05 -7.68 -9.68
CA PRO A 140 -18.94 -8.30 -10.38
C PRO A 140 -18.25 -7.31 -11.35
N GLU A 141 -16.97 -7.53 -11.64
CA GLU A 141 -16.31 -6.82 -12.74
C GLU A 141 -17.04 -7.10 -14.07
N GLN A 142 -17.02 -6.13 -14.99
CA GLN A 142 -17.80 -6.19 -16.23
C GLN A 142 -17.39 -7.35 -17.14
N GLU A 143 -16.15 -7.83 -17.01
CA GLU A 143 -15.59 -8.95 -17.75
C GLU A 143 -16.03 -10.31 -17.19
N LEU A 144 -16.62 -10.37 -15.99
CA LEU A 144 -17.17 -11.60 -15.41
C LEU A 144 -18.64 -11.74 -15.78
N ASP A 145 -18.91 -12.55 -16.81
CA ASP A 145 -20.27 -13.01 -17.08
C ASP A 145 -20.75 -14.01 -16.01
N HIS A 146 -22.04 -14.36 -16.08
CA HIS A 146 -22.67 -15.31 -15.16
C HIS A 146 -21.90 -16.64 -15.07
N ASP A 147 -21.48 -17.22 -16.19
CA ASP A 147 -20.85 -18.54 -16.20
C ASP A 147 -19.44 -18.49 -15.59
N ALA A 148 -18.66 -17.47 -15.91
CA ALA A 148 -17.35 -17.22 -15.32
C ALA A 148 -17.45 -16.95 -13.81
N TYR A 149 -18.44 -16.14 -13.39
CA TYR A 149 -18.72 -15.86 -11.99
C TYR A 149 -19.09 -17.14 -11.22
N MET A 150 -19.97 -17.97 -11.77
CA MET A 150 -20.39 -19.23 -11.12
C MET A 150 -19.27 -20.27 -11.09
N ALA A 151 -18.40 -20.31 -12.11
CA ALA A 151 -17.21 -21.13 -12.13
C ALA A 151 -16.21 -20.69 -11.04
N LEU A 152 -15.98 -19.39 -10.88
CA LEU A 152 -15.16 -18.83 -9.82
C LEU A 152 -15.70 -19.20 -8.44
N ARG A 153 -17.02 -19.05 -8.19
CA ARG A 153 -17.66 -19.46 -6.93
C ARG A 153 -17.41 -20.93 -6.63
N THR A 154 -17.54 -21.79 -7.64
CA THR A 154 -17.32 -23.23 -7.52
C THR A 154 -15.86 -23.56 -7.22
N ALA A 155 -14.90 -22.80 -7.77
CA ALA A 155 -13.48 -23.01 -7.53
C ALA A 155 -13.07 -22.75 -6.06
N ASN A 156 -13.87 -21.99 -5.30
CA ASN A 156 -13.65 -21.74 -3.87
C ASN A 156 -12.23 -21.23 -3.54
N VAL A 157 -11.72 -20.37 -4.42
CA VAL A 157 -10.40 -19.76 -4.26
C VAL A 157 -10.40 -18.65 -3.19
N PRO A 158 -9.25 -18.37 -2.54
CA PRO A 158 -9.12 -17.29 -1.57
C PRO A 158 -9.43 -15.91 -2.18
N VAL A 159 -10.04 -15.03 -1.39
CA VAL A 159 -10.37 -13.66 -1.75
C VAL A 159 -9.78 -12.70 -0.72
N PHE A 160 -9.19 -11.61 -1.21
CA PHE A 160 -8.74 -10.48 -0.41
C PHE A 160 -9.63 -9.28 -0.74
N CYS A 161 -10.34 -8.75 0.25
CA CYS A 161 -11.13 -7.53 0.09
C CYS A 161 -10.48 -6.39 0.88
N TYR A 162 -10.53 -5.19 0.34
CA TYR A 162 -10.03 -3.98 0.98
C TYR A 162 -10.87 -2.77 0.59
N VAL A 163 -11.05 -1.82 1.50
CA VAL A 163 -11.78 -0.57 1.24
C VAL A 163 -11.15 0.14 0.04
N GLN A 164 -11.92 0.39 -1.00
CA GLN A 164 -11.45 1.08 -2.22
C GLN A 164 -12.11 2.45 -2.40
N GLY A 165 -13.05 2.81 -1.52
CA GLY A 165 -13.80 4.05 -1.59
C GLY A 165 -14.43 4.41 -0.25
N MET A 166 -15.30 5.42 -0.26
CA MET A 166 -16.02 5.84 0.93
C MET A 166 -17.10 4.85 1.37
N GLU A 167 -17.65 4.07 0.44
CA GLU A 167 -18.82 3.21 0.64
C GLU A 167 -18.64 1.84 -0.05
N SER A 168 -17.39 1.43 -0.30
CA SER A 168 -17.13 0.17 -0.99
C SER A 168 -15.75 -0.43 -0.74
N GLU A 169 -15.68 -1.75 -0.87
CA GLU A 169 -14.47 -2.54 -0.90
C GLU A 169 -14.29 -3.25 -2.25
N ALA A 170 -13.05 -3.32 -2.71
CA ALA A 170 -12.68 -4.09 -3.88
C ALA A 170 -12.30 -5.49 -3.41
N CYS A 171 -12.82 -6.52 -4.07
CA CYS A 171 -12.47 -7.90 -3.80
C CYS A 171 -11.65 -8.46 -4.96
N VAL A 172 -10.52 -9.08 -4.63
CA VAL A 172 -9.58 -9.69 -5.57
C VAL A 172 -9.41 -11.17 -5.24
N ALA A 173 -9.58 -12.03 -6.23
CA ALA A 173 -9.42 -13.48 -6.06
C ALA A 173 -8.01 -13.92 -6.43
N LEU A 174 -7.46 -14.87 -5.67
CA LEU A 174 -6.20 -15.52 -5.95
C LEU A 174 -6.44 -16.87 -6.63
N HIS A 175 -6.14 -16.97 -7.92
CA HIS A 175 -6.27 -18.21 -8.68
C HIS A 175 -5.01 -18.45 -9.51
N ASP A 176 -4.47 -19.67 -9.48
CA ASP A 176 -3.25 -20.06 -10.19
C ASP A 176 -2.05 -19.12 -9.97
N GLY A 177 -1.92 -18.56 -8.75
CA GLY A 177 -0.83 -17.65 -8.39
C GLY A 177 -0.96 -16.24 -8.98
N GLN A 178 -2.12 -15.90 -9.54
CA GLN A 178 -2.49 -14.58 -10.02
C GLN A 178 -3.61 -13.99 -9.17
N MET A 179 -3.57 -12.68 -8.96
CA MET A 179 -4.65 -11.95 -8.30
C MET A 179 -5.39 -11.09 -9.32
N THR A 180 -6.71 -11.23 -9.36
CA THR A 180 -7.57 -10.50 -10.30
C THR A 180 -8.72 -9.89 -9.53
N LYS A 181 -9.09 -8.64 -9.86
CA LYS A 181 -10.30 -8.02 -9.31
C LYS A 181 -11.52 -8.77 -9.81
N ILE A 182 -12.41 -9.12 -8.90
CA ILE A 182 -13.61 -9.90 -9.20
C ILE A 182 -14.89 -9.10 -9.00
N GLY A 183 -14.80 -7.98 -8.28
CA GLY A 183 -15.88 -7.04 -8.15
C GLY A 183 -15.71 -6.13 -6.94
N VAL A 184 -16.81 -5.47 -6.60
CA VAL A 184 -16.92 -4.50 -5.53
C VAL A 184 -18.11 -4.85 -4.66
N GLN A 185 -17.91 -4.91 -3.33
CA GLN A 185 -19.01 -4.92 -2.36
C GLN A 185 -19.24 -3.49 -1.86
N THR A 186 -20.49 -3.06 -1.84
CA THR A 186 -20.88 -1.77 -1.25
C THR A 186 -21.30 -1.94 0.21
N PHE A 187 -21.00 -0.96 1.05
CA PHE A 187 -21.47 -0.87 2.43
C PHE A 187 -22.05 0.52 2.74
N PRO A 188 -22.95 0.65 3.75
CA PRO A 188 -23.45 1.95 4.17
C PRO A 188 -22.30 2.83 4.65
N GLY A 189 -22.26 4.07 4.14
CA GLY A 189 -21.40 5.15 4.65
C GLY A 189 -21.94 5.80 5.93
#